data_AF-A0A919A2X4-F1
#
_entry.id   AF-A0A919A2X4-F1
#
_cell.length_a   1.000
_cell.length_b   1.000
_cell.length_c   1.000
_cell.angle_alpha   90.00
_cell.angle_beta   90.00
_cell.angle_gamma   90.00
#
_symmetry.space_group_name_H-M   'P 1'
#
loop_
_entity.id
_entity.type
_entity.pdbx_description
1 polymer ?
#
loop_
_entity_poly.entity_id
_entity_poly.type
_entity_poly.pdbx_seq_one_letter_code
_entity_poly.pdbx_strand_id
1 'polypeptide(L)' 'MAKQRTDGHTPLRQLRIPDDEWVPFGEAVGDRERTRVVREFMRWYLGRDGAELPERPTPPDNEPTA' A
#
# COMPACT_ATOMS: atom_id res chain seq x y z
N MET A 1 -18.94 -22.93 24.35
CA MET A 1 -18.46 -22.53 23.00
C MET A 1 -17.59 -21.28 23.14
N ALA A 2 -16.28 -21.43 23.30
CA ALA A 2 -15.37 -20.27 23.40
C ALA A 2 -15.01 -19.77 22.00
N LYS A 3 -15.32 -18.50 21.71
CA LYS A 3 -15.05 -17.87 20.42
C LYS A 3 -13.54 -17.66 20.27
N GLN A 4 -12.93 -18.35 19.31
CA GLN A 4 -11.50 -18.25 19.01
C GLN A 4 -11.12 -16.78 18.83
N ARG A 5 -10.18 -16.28 19.63
CA ARG A 5 -9.55 -14.99 19.40
C ARG A 5 -8.59 -15.18 18.23
N THR A 6 -8.91 -14.61 17.08
CA THR A 6 -7.99 -14.50 15.94
C THR A 6 -6.91 -13.47 16.29
N ASP A 7 -6.00 -13.87 17.17
CA ASP A 7 -4.86 -13.10 17.69
C ASP A 7 -3.71 -13.13 16.67
N GLY A 8 -3.90 -12.45 15.55
CA GLY A 8 -2.90 -12.43 14.46
C GLY A 8 -3.25 -11.52 13.29
N HIS A 9 -4.47 -11.00 13.22
CA HIS A 9 -4.84 -10.04 12.20
C HIS A 9 -4.61 -8.62 12.70
N THR A 10 -3.71 -7.91 12.01
CA THR A 10 -3.55 -6.48 12.17
C THR A 10 -4.92 -5.81 11.96
N PRO A 11 -5.46 -5.07 12.94
CA PRO A 11 -6.81 -4.53 12.81
C PRO A 11 -6.91 -3.61 11.60
N LEU A 12 -8.06 -3.65 10.92
CA LEU A 12 -8.34 -2.79 9.78
C LEU A 12 -8.49 -1.35 10.28
N ARG A 13 -7.76 -0.41 9.69
CA ARG A 13 -7.95 1.03 9.91
C ARG A 13 -8.61 1.60 8.67
N GLN A 14 -9.73 2.29 8.85
CA GLN A 14 -10.39 2.99 7.76
C GLN A 14 -9.57 4.24 7.41
N LEU A 15 -9.14 4.33 6.16
CA LEU A 15 -8.44 5.47 5.60
C LEU A 15 -9.38 6.13 4.59
N ARG A 16 -9.63 7.43 4.75
CA ARG A 16 -10.42 8.20 3.80
C ARG A 16 -9.47 8.78 2.76
N ILE A 17 -9.55 8.26 1.55
CA ILE A 17 -8.80 8.73 0.38
C ILE A 17 -9.83 9.00 -0.72
N PRO A 18 -9.80 10.16 -1.39
CA PRO A 18 -10.65 10.39 -2.55
C PRO A 18 -10.32 9.42 -3.69
N ASP A 19 -11.33 9.03 -4.47
CA ASP A 19 -11.17 8.09 -5.58
C ASP A 19 -10.15 8.58 -6.62
N ASP A 20 -10.05 9.90 -6.83
CA ASP A 20 -9.10 10.54 -7.74
C ASP A 20 -7.63 10.27 -7.37
N GLU A 21 -7.35 9.97 -6.10
CA GLU A 21 -6.01 9.55 -5.65
C GLU A 21 -5.91 8.03 -5.51
N TRP A 22 -6.97 7.36 -5.06
CA TRP A 22 -6.98 5.92 -4.79
C TRP A 22 -6.90 5.05 -6.05
N VAL A 23 -7.62 5.45 -7.10
CA VAL A 23 -7.63 4.75 -8.39
C VAL A 23 -6.24 4.78 -9.03
N PRO A 24 -5.62 5.94 -9.34
CA PRO A 24 -4.32 5.98 -10.00
C PRO A 24 -3.21 5.40 -9.12
N PHE A 25 -3.33 5.49 -7.79
CA PHE A 25 -2.41 4.80 -6.90
C PHE A 25 -2.45 3.28 -7.12
N GLY A 26 -3.62 2.69 -7.25
CA GLY A 26 -3.74 1.25 -7.55
C GLY A 26 -3.33 0.85 -8.95
N GLU A 27 -3.47 1.74 -9.94
CA GLU A 27 -2.93 1.51 -11.28
C GLU A 27 -1.40 1.51 -11.25
N ALA A 28 -0.79 2.40 -10.46
CA ALA A 28 0.65 2.48 -10.32
C ALA A 28 1.24 1.27 -9.57
N VAL A 29 0.69 0.91 -8.40
CA VAL A 29 1.28 -0.13 -7.52
C VAL A 29 0.64 -1.51 -7.65
N GLY A 30 -0.54 -1.61 -8.25
CA GLY A 30 -1.38 -2.81 -8.24
C GLY A 30 -2.37 -2.83 -7.07
N ASP A 31 -3.63 -3.18 -7.34
CA ASP A 31 -4.75 -3.15 -6.39
C ASP A 31 -4.46 -3.90 -5.06
N ARG A 32 -3.76 -5.04 -5.16
CA ARG A 32 -3.38 -5.89 -4.02
C ARG A 32 -2.17 -5.39 -3.22
N GLU A 33 -1.32 -4.56 -3.82
CA GLU A 33 -0.08 -4.08 -3.20
C GLU A 33 -0.27 -2.73 -2.50
N ARG A 34 -1.40 -2.02 -2.72
CA ARG A 34 -1.71 -0.73 -2.06
C ARG A 34 -1.46 -0.74 -0.55
N THR A 35 -1.97 -1.76 0.14
CA THR A 35 -1.82 -1.87 1.61
C THR A 35 -0.37 -2.15 2.02
N ARG A 36 0.39 -2.86 1.19
CA ARG A 36 1.80 -3.15 1.43
C ARG A 36 2.63 -1.88 1.35
N VAL A 37 2.49 -1.12 0.26
CA VAL A 37 3.19 0.16 0.06
C VAL A 37 2.87 1.17 1.16
N VAL A 38 1.60 1.28 1.55
CA VAL A 38 1.18 2.16 2.66
C VAL A 38 1.82 1.76 3.99
N ARG A 39 2.00 0.46 4.25
CA ARG A 39 2.70 -0.04 5.46
C ARG A 39 4.20 0.19 5.40
N GLU A 40 4.83 0.00 4.25
CA GLU A 40 6.25 0.28 4.05
C GLU A 40 6.54 1.77 4.23
N PHE A 41 5.72 2.63 3.64
CA PHE A 41 5.77 4.07 3.86
C PHE A 41 5.64 4.44 5.34
N MET A 42 4.66 3.87 6.07
CA MET A 42 4.53 4.11 7.51
C MET A 42 5.77 3.66 8.30
N ARG A 43 6.37 2.51 7.95
CA ARG A 43 7.58 2.03 8.64
C ARG A 43 8.75 2.97 8.39
N TRP A 44 8.93 3.44 7.16
CA TRP A 44 9.95 4.41 6.78
C TRP A 44 9.72 5.74 7.51
N TYR A 45 8.49 6.26 7.50
CA TYR A 45 8.12 7.52 8.17
C TYR A 45 8.38 7.48 9.69
N LEU A 46 8.23 6.31 10.31
CA LEU A 46 8.51 6.09 11.73
C LEU A 46 9.99 5.78 12.03
N GLY A 47 10.86 5.72 11.02
CA GLY A 47 12.28 5.39 11.19
C GLY A 47 12.52 3.99 11.77
N ARG A 48 11.66 3.02 11.42
CA ARG A 48 11.83 1.64 11.88
C ARG A 48 13.07 1.00 11.26
N ASP A 49 13.72 0.12 12.02
CA ASP A 49 14.90 -0.62 11.55
C ASP A 49 14.55 -1.45 10.29
N GLY A 50 15.38 -1.33 9.25
CA GLY A 50 15.16 -1.96 7.95
C GLY A 50 14.02 -1.38 7.10
N ALA A 51 13.52 -0.19 7.42
CA ALA A 51 12.48 0.46 6.64
C ALA A 51 13.05 1.34 5.52
N GLU A 52 12.79 0.94 4.28
CA GLU A 52 13.21 1.66 3.09
C GLU A 52 12.05 2.48 2.51
N LEU A 53 12.37 3.61 1.87
CA LEU A 53 11.37 4.39 1.15
C LEU A 53 10.85 3.52 -0.01
N PRO A 54 9.53 3.28 -0.11
CA PRO A 54 9.01 2.46 -1.20
C PRO A 54 9.34 3.10 -2.55
N GLU A 55 9.93 2.31 -3.44
CA GLU A 55 10.22 2.76 -4.80
C GLU A 55 8.92 3.09 -5.51
N ARG A 56 8.89 4.28 -6.14
CA ARG A 56 7.76 4.64 -6.99
C ARG A 56 7.84 3.71 -8.21
N PRO A 57 6.79 2.94 -8.53
CA PRO A 57 6.79 2.12 -9.71
C PRO A 57 7.02 3.04 -10.91
N THR A 58 8.04 2.72 -11.71
CA THR A 58 8.20 3.33 -13.04
C THR A 58 6.90 3.00 -13.78
N PRO A 59 6.17 3.99 -14.32
CA PRO A 59 5.01 3.69 -15.15
C PRO A 59 5.45 2.68 -16.23
N PRO A 60 4.60 1.71 -16.62
CA PRO A 60 4.91 0.87 -17.76
C PRO A 60 5.29 1.80 -18.90
N ASP A 61 6.42 1.51 -19.55
CA ASP A 61 6.91 2.27 -20.69
C ASP A 61 5.77 2.39 -21.70
N ASN A 62 5.10 3.54 -21.72
CA ASN A 62 4.13 3.84 -22.74
C ASN A 62 4.97 4.19 -23.95
N GLU A 63 5.47 3.18 -24.67
CA GLU A 63 6.09 3.37 -25.98
C GLU A 63 5.14 4.28 -26.79
N PRO A 64 5.58 5.45 -27.26
CA PRO A 64 4.78 6.26 -28.16
C PRO A 64 4.76 5.53 -29.50
N THR A 65 3.87 4.57 -29.67
CA THR A 65 3.60 4.01 -31.00
C THR A 65 2.71 5.00 -31.75
N ALA A 66 3.42 5.90 -32.43
CA ALA A 66 3.15 6.51 -33.75
C ALA A 66 1.70 6.72 -34.21
#